data_AF-A0A068RR51-F1
#
_entry.id   AF-A0A068RR51-F1
#
_cell.length_a   1.000
_cell.length_b   1.000
_cell.length_c   1.000
_cell.angle_alpha   90.00
_cell.angle_beta   90.00
_cell.angle_gamma   90.00
#
_symmetry.space_group_name_H-M   'P 1'
#
loop_
_entity.id
_entity.type
_entity.pdbx_description
1 polymer ?
#
loop_
_entity_poly.entity_id
_entity_poly.type
_entity_poly.pdbx_seq_one_letter_code
_entity_poly.pdbx_strand_id
1 'polypeptide(L)'
;MLQPSGRSAIPQSIYTVYHANASSSKPLPSVLIDFIAIALCEVIPFRMFRRRSMQQLNPQNQHLQQTQSHARPRRLPELLYFIHKVTYQAGINCRTALVALILLDRAKASLPKNAVSSYDTSHRLLLGALLTATKVLQGTVWAPATPPLTNQRLCDICNGLFSLNDINQVERAFLKLIQYRCWVDDKDVNDYVIRHRSDFAL
;
A
#
# COMPACT_ATOMS: atom_id res chain seq x y z
N MET A 1 1.14 -13.93 51.34
CA MET A 1 2.37 -14.02 50.52
C MET A 1 1.97 -14.45 49.12
N LEU A 2 2.20 -13.58 48.13
CA LEU A 2 1.93 -13.84 46.71
C LEU A 2 2.97 -14.82 46.14
N GLN A 3 2.52 -15.77 45.31
CA GLN A 3 3.33 -16.37 44.26
C GLN A 3 2.57 -16.24 42.92
N PRO A 4 3.16 -15.63 41.89
CA PRO A 4 2.69 -15.72 40.52
C PRO A 4 3.58 -16.72 39.76
N SER A 5 3.02 -17.64 38.96
CA SER A 5 3.70 -18.22 37.78
C SER A 5 2.80 -19.21 37.06
N GLY A 6 2.41 -18.85 35.84
CA GLY A 6 1.67 -19.70 34.93
C GLY A 6 1.57 -19.07 33.54
N ARG A 7 2.68 -18.52 33.03
CA ARG A 7 2.78 -18.15 31.61
C ARG A 7 3.21 -19.40 30.85
N SER A 8 2.24 -20.05 30.22
CA SER A 8 2.45 -21.10 29.23
C SER A 8 3.34 -20.56 28.12
N ALA A 9 4.61 -20.95 28.13
CA ALA A 9 5.55 -20.65 27.07
C ALA A 9 5.14 -21.45 25.83
N ILE A 10 4.63 -20.75 24.81
CA ILE A 10 4.41 -21.34 23.49
C ILE A 10 5.79 -21.75 22.95
N PRO A 11 5.99 -23.02 22.54
CA PRO A 11 7.31 -23.51 22.17
C PRO A 11 7.85 -22.76 20.94
N GLN A 12 9.09 -22.26 21.07
CA GLN A 12 9.88 -21.58 20.04
C GLN A 12 9.99 -22.36 18.71
N SER A 13 9.69 -23.67 18.73
CA SER A 13 9.67 -24.55 17.56
C SER A 13 8.63 -24.19 16.50
N ILE A 14 7.56 -23.45 16.83
CA ILE A 14 6.55 -23.07 15.83
C ILE A 14 7.09 -21.98 14.90
N TYR A 15 7.94 -21.08 15.39
CA TYR A 15 8.49 -20.00 14.57
C TYR A 15 9.54 -20.48 13.57
N THR A 16 10.30 -21.53 13.89
CA THR A 16 11.35 -22.06 13.01
C THR A 16 10.80 -22.85 11.81
N VAL A 17 9.59 -23.40 11.88
CA VAL A 17 8.99 -24.14 10.76
C VAL A 17 8.51 -23.19 9.63
N TYR A 18 8.20 -21.93 9.93
CA TYR A 18 7.81 -20.94 8.91
C TYR A 18 9.00 -20.36 8.13
N HIS A 19 10.24 -20.67 8.51
CA HIS A 19 11.43 -20.12 7.86
C HIS A 19 11.92 -20.93 6.64
N ALA A 20 11.28 -22.06 6.30
CA ALA A 20 11.82 -23.01 5.32
C ALA A 20 11.09 -23.09 3.96
N ASN A 21 10.19 -22.17 3.60
CA ASN A 21 9.52 -22.20 2.29
C ASN A 21 9.27 -20.80 1.70
N ALA A 22 10.34 -20.03 1.51
CA ALA A 22 10.31 -18.88 0.63
C ALA A 22 10.52 -19.35 -0.82
N SER A 23 9.45 -19.57 -1.60
CA SER A 23 9.41 -19.44 -3.09
C SER A 23 8.23 -20.17 -3.77
N SER A 24 6.98 -19.77 -3.50
CA SER A 24 5.90 -19.97 -4.50
C SER A 24 4.78 -18.93 -4.38
N SER A 25 5.13 -17.65 -4.22
CA SER A 25 4.14 -16.58 -4.34
C SER A 25 3.61 -16.56 -5.77
N LYS A 26 2.44 -17.16 -5.98
CA LYS A 26 1.73 -17.05 -7.27
C LYS A 26 1.37 -15.57 -7.48
N PRO A 27 1.58 -15.02 -8.69
CA PRO A 27 1.15 -13.66 -8.99
C PRO A 27 -0.37 -13.55 -8.82
N LEU A 28 -0.84 -12.35 -8.50
CA LEU A 28 -2.27 -12.06 -8.52
C LEU A 28 -2.79 -12.20 -9.96
N PRO A 29 -4.06 -12.62 -10.15
CA PRO A 29 -4.72 -12.55 -11.44
C PRO A 29 -4.64 -11.13 -12.02
N SER A 30 -4.43 -11.01 -13.34
CA SER A 30 -4.33 -9.70 -14.02
C SER A 30 -5.54 -8.82 -13.76
N VAL A 31 -6.75 -9.40 -13.77
CA VAL A 31 -8.00 -8.70 -13.44
C VAL A 31 -7.93 -7.98 -12.10
N LEU A 32 -7.27 -8.55 -11.09
CA LEU A 32 -7.15 -7.95 -9.77
C LEU A 32 -6.09 -6.84 -9.75
N ILE A 33 -5.00 -6.99 -10.52
CA ILE A 33 -3.98 -5.95 -10.70
C ILE A 33 -4.60 -4.73 -11.39
N ASP A 34 -5.35 -4.94 -12.47
CA ASP A 34 -6.03 -3.90 -13.22
C ASP A 34 -7.10 -3.22 -12.37
N PHE A 35 -7.88 -4.01 -11.61
CA PHE A 35 -8.88 -3.47 -10.70
C PHE A 35 -8.27 -2.63 -9.57
N ILE A 36 -7.12 -3.04 -9.01
CA ILE A 36 -6.36 -2.20 -8.05
C ILE A 36 -5.93 -0.89 -8.70
N ALA A 37 -5.43 -0.92 -9.94
CA ALA A 37 -5.03 0.30 -10.64
C ALA A 37 -6.21 1.25 -10.86
N ILE A 38 -7.36 0.72 -11.30
CA ILE A 38 -8.61 1.47 -11.46
C ILE A 38 -9.03 2.09 -10.12
N ALA A 39 -9.11 1.28 -9.05
CA ALA A 39 -9.49 1.75 -7.72
C ALA A 39 -8.57 2.89 -7.23
N LEU A 40 -7.26 2.78 -7.44
CA LEU A 40 -6.30 3.84 -7.09
C LEU A 40 -6.50 5.12 -7.91
N CYS A 41 -6.88 5.01 -9.18
CA CYS A 41 -7.22 6.16 -10.03
C CYS A 41 -8.55 6.80 -9.64
N GLU A 42 -9.50 6.04 -9.08
CA GLU A 42 -10.77 6.58 -8.60
C GLU A 42 -10.69 7.24 -7.23
N VAL A 43 -9.81 6.75 -6.34
CA VAL A 43 -9.63 7.31 -5.00
C VAL A 43 -9.20 8.78 -5.09
N ILE A 44 -8.42 9.14 -6.11
CA ILE A 44 -8.08 10.54 -6.37
C ILE A 44 -8.27 10.83 -7.85
N PRO A 45 -9.25 11.67 -8.24
CA PRO A 45 -9.40 12.08 -9.63
C PRO A 45 -8.11 12.76 -10.07
N PHE A 46 -7.36 12.08 -10.92
CA PHE A 46 -6.13 12.57 -11.53
C PHE A 46 -6.48 13.82 -12.33
N ARG A 47 -6.41 15.01 -11.69
CA ARG A 47 -6.50 16.29 -12.39
C ARG A 47 -5.22 16.41 -13.21
N MET A 48 -5.29 15.88 -14.43
CA MET A 48 -4.29 16.00 -15.48
C MET A 48 -3.64 17.39 -15.39
N PHE A 49 -2.31 17.39 -15.23
CA PHE A 49 -1.47 18.54 -15.51
C PHE A 49 -1.80 19.02 -16.92
N ARG A 50 -2.71 20.00 -17.03
CA ARG A 50 -2.86 20.78 -18.25
C ARG A 50 -1.58 21.59 -18.38
N ARG A 51 -0.57 21.00 -19.04
CA ARG A 51 0.60 21.75 -19.52
C ARG A 51 0.10 22.93 -20.36
N ARG A 52 0.25 24.14 -19.84
CA ARG A 52 0.81 25.28 -20.59
C ARG A 52 2.13 25.56 -19.86
N SER A 53 3.33 25.46 -20.42
CA SER A 53 3.82 25.85 -21.75
C SER A 53 3.29 27.21 -22.19
N MET A 54 3.72 28.25 -21.46
CA MET A 54 4.15 29.50 -22.08
C MET A 54 5.44 29.95 -21.43
N GLN A 55 6.50 29.98 -22.25
CA GLN A 55 7.70 30.76 -22.01
C GLN A 55 7.32 32.24 -22.00
N GLN A 56 7.89 33.02 -21.07
CA GLN A 56 8.50 34.29 -21.46
C GLN A 56 9.69 34.57 -20.54
N LEU A 57 10.81 34.90 -21.17
CA LEU A 57 12.12 35.10 -20.58
C LEU A 57 12.12 36.31 -19.63
N ASN A 58 12.79 36.19 -18.49
CA ASN A 58 13.35 37.35 -17.79
C ASN A 58 14.81 37.03 -17.38
N PRO A 59 15.84 37.59 -18.04
CA PRO A 59 17.23 37.27 -17.74
C PRO A 59 17.91 38.38 -16.93
N GLN A 60 17.47 38.69 -15.70
CA GLN A 60 18.17 39.71 -14.89
C GLN A 60 18.29 39.52 -13.37
N ASN A 61 18.00 38.35 -12.78
CA ASN A 61 18.31 38.16 -11.35
C ASN A 61 18.97 36.80 -11.09
N GLN A 62 20.29 36.74 -11.29
CA GLN A 62 21.12 35.55 -11.08
C GLN A 62 22.06 35.64 -9.86
N HIS A 63 21.73 36.44 -8.85
CA HIS A 63 22.54 36.47 -7.64
C HIS A 63 21.69 36.40 -6.38
N LEU A 64 22.02 35.41 -5.54
CA LEU A 64 21.56 35.15 -4.16
C LEU A 64 20.33 34.24 -4.00
N GLN A 65 20.52 32.92 -4.17
CA GLN A 65 20.01 32.00 -3.15
C GLN A 65 20.86 30.72 -3.06
N GLN A 66 21.51 30.59 -1.90
CA GLN A 66 22.31 29.46 -1.45
C GLN A 66 21.45 28.21 -1.16
N THR A 67 22.08 27.06 -1.39
CA THR A 67 21.90 25.77 -0.68
C THR A 67 20.47 25.23 -0.55
N GLN A 68 20.01 24.56 -1.60
CA GLN A 68 19.12 23.40 -1.44
C GLN A 68 19.72 22.25 -2.23
N SER A 69 20.03 21.16 -1.54
CA SER A 69 20.43 19.89 -2.15
C SER A 69 19.31 19.43 -3.08
N HIS A 70 19.51 19.61 -4.39
CA HIS A 70 18.60 19.15 -5.42
C HIS A 70 18.68 17.62 -5.46
N ALA A 71 17.93 16.95 -4.59
CA ALA A 71 17.65 15.53 -4.73
C ALA A 71 17.03 15.33 -6.11
N ARG A 72 17.75 14.63 -7.00
CA ARG A 72 17.26 14.30 -8.34
C ARG A 72 15.83 13.76 -8.23
N PRO A 73 14.88 14.19 -9.07
CA PRO A 73 13.52 13.66 -9.04
C PRO A 73 13.61 12.16 -9.33
N ARG A 74 13.43 11.33 -8.29
CA ARG A 74 13.31 9.88 -8.43
C ARG A 74 12.07 9.63 -9.26
N ARG A 75 12.24 9.19 -10.51
CA ARG A 75 11.11 8.83 -11.36
C ARG A 75 10.51 7.55 -10.79
N LEU A 76 9.30 7.63 -10.25
CA LEU A 76 8.57 6.43 -9.84
C LEU A 76 8.24 5.58 -11.08
N PRO A 77 8.24 4.25 -10.95
CA PRO A 77 7.81 3.36 -12.01
C PRO A 77 6.32 3.56 -12.34
N GLU A 78 5.93 3.13 -13.54
CA GLU A 78 4.52 3.05 -13.95
C GLU A 78 3.68 2.31 -12.91
N LEU A 79 2.45 2.80 -12.68
CA LEU A 79 1.60 2.34 -11.58
C LEU A 79 1.31 0.84 -11.65
N LEU A 80 0.96 0.31 -12.84
CA LEU A 80 0.70 -1.12 -13.04
C LEU A 80 1.93 -1.97 -12.73
N TYR A 81 3.10 -1.56 -13.22
CA TYR A 81 4.35 -2.26 -12.92
C TYR A 81 4.64 -2.23 -11.41
N PHE A 82 4.39 -1.11 -10.75
CA PHE A 82 4.56 -0.98 -9.31
C PHE A 82 3.63 -1.91 -8.53
N ILE A 83 2.34 -1.95 -8.90
CA ILE A 83 1.35 -2.84 -8.29
C ILE A 83 1.78 -4.29 -8.45
N HIS A 84 2.13 -4.71 -9.67
CA HIS A 84 2.57 -6.07 -9.94
C HIS A 84 3.84 -6.42 -9.14
N LYS A 85 4.85 -5.56 -9.16
CA LYS A 85 6.11 -5.79 -8.43
C LYS A 85 5.87 -5.93 -6.92
N VAL A 86 5.18 -4.98 -6.31
CA VAL A 86 4.99 -4.95 -4.86
C VAL A 86 4.13 -6.10 -4.39
N THR A 87 3.02 -6.39 -5.07
CA THR A 87 2.12 -7.50 -4.70
C THR A 87 2.81 -8.86 -4.82
N TYR A 88 3.59 -9.07 -5.89
CA TYR A 88 4.37 -10.29 -6.07
C TYR A 88 5.46 -10.45 -5.00
N GLN A 89 6.32 -9.44 -4.80
CA GLN A 89 7.43 -9.52 -3.84
C GLN A 89 6.97 -9.57 -2.37
N ALA A 90 5.82 -8.96 -2.06
CA ALA A 90 5.22 -9.04 -0.73
C ALA A 90 4.45 -10.35 -0.49
N GLY A 91 4.24 -11.20 -1.49
CA GLY A 91 3.51 -12.45 -1.36
C GLY A 91 2.00 -12.25 -1.13
N ILE A 92 1.43 -11.20 -1.73
CA ILE A 92 0.01 -10.86 -1.57
C ILE A 92 -0.85 -11.90 -2.29
N ASN A 93 -1.79 -12.50 -1.56
CA ASN A 93 -2.82 -13.38 -2.14
C ASN A 93 -4.09 -12.59 -2.51
N CYS A 94 -5.01 -13.20 -3.27
CA CYS A 94 -6.23 -12.53 -3.73
C CYS A 94 -7.06 -11.96 -2.58
N ARG A 95 -7.17 -12.68 -1.46
CA ARG A 95 -7.97 -12.26 -0.33
C ARG A 95 -7.37 -11.05 0.39
N THR A 96 -6.05 -11.02 0.58
CA THR A 96 -5.34 -9.84 1.10
C THR A 96 -5.50 -8.63 0.17
N ALA A 97 -5.46 -8.85 -1.15
CA ALA A 97 -5.72 -7.79 -2.12
C ALA A 97 -7.17 -7.27 -2.05
N LEU A 98 -8.18 -8.13 -1.86
CA LEU A 98 -9.57 -7.72 -1.63
C LEU A 98 -9.72 -6.88 -0.36
N VAL A 99 -9.05 -7.26 0.73
CA VAL A 99 -9.03 -6.45 1.96
C VAL A 99 -8.39 -5.09 1.69
N ALA A 100 -7.28 -5.04 0.95
CA ALA A 100 -6.64 -3.77 0.58
C ALA A 100 -7.58 -2.88 -0.27
N LEU A 101 -8.34 -3.46 -1.20
CA LEU A 101 -9.35 -2.75 -2.00
C LEU A 101 -10.48 -2.17 -1.13
N ILE A 102 -11.00 -2.94 -0.17
CA ILE A 102 -11.99 -2.43 0.81
C ILE A 102 -11.42 -1.25 1.60
N LEU A 103 -10.15 -1.31 2.00
CA LEU A 103 -9.49 -0.20 2.69
C LEU A 103 -9.28 1.01 1.78
N LEU A 104 -9.04 0.82 0.48
CA LEU A 104 -8.98 1.90 -0.51
C LEU A 104 -10.35 2.59 -0.70
N ASP A 105 -11.44 1.82 -0.74
CA ASP A 105 -12.80 2.38 -0.78
C ASP A 105 -13.11 3.24 0.45
N ARG A 106 -12.68 2.78 1.65
CA ARG A 106 -12.78 3.58 2.88
C ARG A 106 -11.95 4.85 2.78
N ALA A 107 -10.76 4.78 2.19
CA ALA A 107 -9.93 5.97 1.96
C ALA A 107 -10.61 6.96 1.00
N LYS A 108 -11.20 6.48 -0.10
CA LYS A 108 -11.99 7.28 -1.07
C LYS A 108 -13.13 8.02 -0.39
N ALA A 109 -13.89 7.36 0.48
CA ALA A 109 -15.00 7.97 1.22
C ALA A 109 -14.56 9.06 2.22
N SER A 110 -13.34 8.98 2.73
CA SER A 110 -12.79 9.94 3.70
C SER A 110 -12.07 11.14 3.07
N LEU A 111 -11.84 11.15 1.75
CA LEU A 111 -11.12 12.23 1.10
C LEU A 111 -12.00 13.49 0.92
N PRO A 112 -11.46 14.69 1.23
CA PRO A 112 -12.16 15.93 0.94
C PRO A 112 -12.27 16.13 -0.59
N LYS A 113 -13.37 16.72 -1.05
CA LYS A 113 -13.67 16.96 -2.49
C LYS A 113 -12.59 17.76 -3.25
N ASN A 114 -11.71 18.46 -2.52
CA ASN A 114 -10.62 19.29 -3.05
C ASN A 114 -9.22 18.68 -2.80
N ALA A 115 -9.12 17.38 -2.49
CA ALA A 115 -7.83 16.73 -2.31
C ALA A 115 -6.97 16.87 -3.58
N VAL A 116 -5.74 17.34 -3.40
CA VAL A 116 -4.76 17.47 -4.48
C VAL A 116 -3.92 16.19 -4.53
N SER A 117 -3.98 15.46 -5.64
CA SER A 117 -3.05 14.36 -5.91
C SER A 117 -1.67 14.89 -6.26
N SER A 118 -0.64 14.38 -5.59
CA SER A 118 0.74 14.40 -6.10
C SER A 118 0.99 13.15 -6.96
N TYR A 119 2.01 13.21 -7.82
CA TYR A 119 2.41 12.11 -8.72
C TYR A 119 2.65 10.77 -8.01
N ASP A 120 3.09 10.80 -6.75
CA ASP A 120 3.39 9.63 -5.93
C ASP A 120 2.21 9.16 -5.06
N THR A 121 1.05 9.81 -5.14
CA THR A 121 -0.05 9.56 -4.19
C THR A 121 -0.66 8.18 -4.37
N SER A 122 -0.88 7.72 -5.61
CA SER A 122 -1.40 6.38 -5.89
C SER A 122 -0.45 5.28 -5.39
N HIS A 123 0.87 5.46 -5.58
CA HIS A 123 1.88 4.54 -5.05
C HIS A 123 1.83 4.48 -3.52
N ARG A 124 1.74 5.63 -2.84
CA ARG A 124 1.63 5.69 -1.37
C ARG A 124 0.33 5.08 -0.85
N LEU A 125 -0.79 5.33 -1.52
CA LEU A 125 -2.08 4.73 -1.16
C LEU A 125 -2.04 3.21 -1.26
N LEU A 126 -1.46 2.67 -2.34
CA LEU A 126 -1.24 1.23 -2.48
C LEU A 126 -0.42 0.67 -1.32
N LEU A 127 0.72 1.30 -1.01
CA LEU A 127 1.60 0.85 0.07
C LEU A 127 0.88 0.86 1.43
N GLY A 128 0.15 1.94 1.74
CA GLY A 128 -0.63 2.05 2.96
C GLY A 128 -1.72 0.97 3.07
N ALA A 129 -2.45 0.73 1.98
CA ALA A 129 -3.50 -0.29 1.93
C ALA A 129 -2.96 -1.71 2.11
N LEU A 130 -1.90 -2.08 1.38
CA LEU A 130 -1.30 -3.42 1.47
C LEU A 130 -0.67 -3.68 2.85
N LEU A 131 0.05 -2.69 3.39
CA LEU A 131 0.68 -2.79 4.71
C LEU A 131 -0.37 -2.93 5.81
N THR A 132 -1.47 -2.18 5.72
CA THR A 132 -2.57 -2.28 6.69
C THR A 132 -3.29 -3.61 6.55
N ALA A 133 -3.64 -4.02 5.33
CA ALA A 133 -4.36 -5.28 5.08
C ALA A 133 -3.59 -6.50 5.60
N THR A 134 -2.28 -6.58 5.31
CA THR A 134 -1.44 -7.69 5.78
C THR A 134 -1.33 -7.75 7.30
N LYS A 135 -1.25 -6.61 7.99
CA LYS A 135 -1.23 -6.54 9.45
C LYS A 135 -2.58 -6.90 10.08
N VAL A 136 -3.68 -6.45 9.50
CA VAL A 136 -5.04 -6.76 9.97
C VAL A 136 -5.34 -8.26 9.87
N LEU A 137 -4.86 -8.90 8.80
CA LEU A 137 -5.07 -10.33 8.58
C LEU A 137 -4.09 -11.21 9.36
N GLN A 138 -3.08 -10.64 10.03
CA GLN A 138 -2.08 -11.41 10.75
C GLN A 138 -2.74 -12.25 11.86
N GLY A 139 -2.45 -13.55 11.88
CA GLY A 139 -3.04 -14.48 12.85
C GLY A 139 -4.43 -15.01 12.45
N THR A 140 -4.99 -14.56 11.33
CA THR A 140 -6.21 -15.13 10.75
C THR A 140 -5.89 -16.24 9.74
N VAL A 141 -6.90 -17.02 9.37
CA VAL A 141 -6.79 -18.05 8.30
C VAL A 141 -6.46 -17.43 6.93
N TRP A 142 -6.60 -16.11 6.77
CA TRP A 142 -6.36 -15.42 5.50
C TRP A 142 -4.98 -14.78 5.38
N ALA A 143 -4.20 -14.83 6.47
CA ALA A 143 -2.83 -14.37 6.45
C ALA A 143 -2.09 -15.08 5.31
N PRO A 144 -1.29 -14.34 4.50
CA PRO A 144 -0.37 -14.97 3.57
C PRO A 144 0.52 -15.99 4.30
N ALA A 145 0.86 -17.09 3.64
CA ALA A 145 1.82 -18.07 4.18
C ALA A 145 3.24 -17.48 4.32
N THR A 146 3.48 -16.32 3.72
CA THR A 146 4.74 -15.57 3.87
C THR A 146 4.76 -14.78 5.18
N PRO A 147 5.96 -14.42 5.68
CA PRO A 147 6.08 -13.54 6.84
C PRO A 147 5.24 -12.26 6.67
N PRO A 148 4.73 -11.66 7.76
CA PRO A 148 3.95 -10.43 7.68
C PRO A 148 4.76 -9.32 6.98
N LEU A 149 4.07 -8.49 6.21
CA LEU A 149 4.68 -7.35 5.54
C LEU A 149 4.97 -6.27 6.59
N THR A 150 6.23 -6.19 7.02
CA THR A 150 6.69 -5.14 7.92
C THR A 150 7.10 -3.89 7.13
N ASN A 151 7.18 -2.75 7.81
CA ASN A 151 7.60 -1.49 7.20
C ASN A 151 9.03 -1.59 6.64
N GLN A 152 9.91 -2.32 7.34
CA GLN A 152 11.25 -2.63 6.88
C GLN A 152 11.22 -3.45 5.60
N ARG A 153 10.48 -4.56 5.59
CA ARG A 153 10.38 -5.42 4.41
C ARG A 153 9.78 -4.69 3.21
N LEU A 154 8.80 -3.82 3.43
CA LEU A 154 8.22 -3.00 2.36
C LEU A 154 9.20 -1.95 1.83
N CYS A 155 10.02 -1.35 2.72
CA CYS A 155 11.13 -0.47 2.32
C CYS A 155 12.13 -1.21 1.43
N ASP A 156 12.49 -2.45 1.79
CA ASP A 156 13.42 -3.29 1.01
C ASP A 156 12.85 -3.64 -0.38
N ILE A 157 11.56 -4.01 -0.46
CA ILE A 157 10.82 -4.25 -1.72
C ILE A 157 10.80 -3.01 -2.62
N CYS A 158 10.64 -1.83 -2.00
CA CYS A 158 10.67 -0.55 -2.71
C CYS A 158 12.06 -0.20 -3.25
N ASN A 159 13.13 -0.92 -2.86
CA ASN A 159 14.50 -0.80 -3.37
C ASN A 159 14.97 0.66 -3.49
N GLY A 160 14.86 1.41 -2.39
CA GLY A 160 15.28 2.81 -2.33
C GLY A 160 14.34 3.80 -3.01
N LEU A 161 13.14 3.41 -3.47
CA LEU A 161 12.11 4.38 -3.91
C LEU A 161 11.54 5.18 -2.73
N PHE A 162 11.30 4.50 -1.61
CA PHE A 162 10.80 5.07 -0.36
C PHE A 162 11.76 4.72 0.77
N SER A 163 12.10 5.69 1.62
CA SER A 163 12.85 5.41 2.84
C SER A 163 11.96 4.74 3.89
N LEU A 164 12.56 4.13 4.92
CA LEU A 164 11.79 3.58 6.04
C LEU A 164 10.91 4.66 6.70
N ASN A 165 11.42 5.88 6.81
CA ASN A 165 10.63 7.00 7.34
C ASN A 165 9.45 7.35 6.43
N ASP A 166 9.61 7.28 5.11
CA ASP A 166 8.49 7.45 4.17
C ASP A 166 7.44 6.37 4.36
N ILE A 167 7.85 5.10 4.47
CA ILE A 167 6.92 3.97 4.68
C ILE A 167 6.16 4.14 6.01
N ASN A 168 6.87 4.53 7.08
CA ASN A 168 6.25 4.79 8.38
C ASN A 168 5.23 5.95 8.31
N GLN A 169 5.54 7.00 7.55
CA GLN A 169 4.60 8.11 7.33
C GLN A 169 3.40 7.70 6.49
N VAL A 170 3.63 6.90 5.43
CA VAL A 170 2.57 6.35 4.58
C VAL A 170 1.60 5.52 5.41
N GLU A 171 2.09 4.63 6.27
CA GLU A 171 1.23 3.84 7.16
C GLU A 171 0.38 4.73 8.07
N ARG A 172 1.02 5.66 8.79
CA ARG A 172 0.31 6.55 9.72
C ARG A 172 -0.71 7.43 9.02
N ALA A 173 -0.37 7.97 7.84
CA ALA A 173 -1.26 8.81 7.06
C ALA A 173 -2.46 8.00 6.55
N PHE A 174 -2.22 6.78 6.07
CA PHE A 174 -3.29 5.89 5.60
C PHE A 174 -4.24 5.50 6.73
N LEU A 175 -3.73 5.11 7.89
CA LEU A 175 -4.54 4.79 9.07
C LEU A 175 -5.41 5.97 9.51
N LYS A 176 -4.85 7.18 9.53
CA LYS A 176 -5.60 8.40 9.82
C LYS A 176 -6.68 8.67 8.77
N LEU A 177 -6.37 8.45 7.49
CA LEU A 177 -7.29 8.65 6.38
C LEU A 177 -8.51 7.73 6.48
N ILE A 178 -8.31 6.45 6.80
CA ILE A 178 -9.42 5.51 7.02
C ILE A 178 -10.03 5.61 8.43
N GLN A 179 -9.64 6.61 9.22
CA GLN A 179 -10.09 6.82 10.60
C GLN A 179 -9.93 5.57 11.47
N TYR A 180 -8.83 4.82 11.28
CA TYR A 180 -8.53 3.57 11.98
C TYR A 180 -9.60 2.47 11.82
N ARG A 181 -10.50 2.59 10.83
CA ARG A 181 -11.48 1.56 10.47
C ARG A 181 -10.78 0.46 9.67
N CYS A 182 -9.99 -0.36 10.36
CA CYS A 182 -9.16 -1.41 9.75
C CYS A 182 -9.84 -2.78 9.71
N TRP A 183 -10.84 -3.02 10.56
CA TRP A 183 -11.53 -4.32 10.65
C TRP A 183 -12.27 -4.68 9.36
N VAL A 184 -12.05 -5.88 8.86
CA VAL A 184 -12.70 -6.44 7.67
C VAL A 184 -12.98 -7.92 7.95
N ASP A 185 -14.24 -8.33 7.87
CA ASP A 185 -14.65 -9.72 8.08
C ASP A 185 -15.00 -10.46 6.76
N ASP A 186 -15.42 -11.72 6.85
CA ASP A 186 -15.78 -12.53 5.67
C ASP A 186 -16.95 -11.93 4.90
N LYS A 187 -17.89 -11.34 5.64
CA LYS A 187 -19.08 -10.74 5.08
C LYS A 187 -18.71 -9.51 4.27
N ASP A 188 -17.83 -8.65 4.79
CA ASP A 188 -17.30 -7.49 4.07
C ASP A 188 -16.63 -7.91 2.76
N VAL A 189 -15.81 -8.96 2.77
CA VAL A 189 -15.13 -9.48 1.57
C VAL A 189 -16.14 -10.06 0.57
N ASN A 190 -17.09 -10.87 1.03
CA ASN A 190 -18.12 -11.46 0.18
C ASN A 190 -19.02 -10.40 -0.45
N ASP A 191 -19.48 -9.44 0.34
CA ASP A 191 -20.30 -8.32 -0.12
C ASP A 191 -19.54 -7.47 -1.14
N TYR A 192 -18.23 -7.27 -0.94
CA TYR A 192 -17.38 -6.58 -1.89
C TYR A 192 -17.29 -7.32 -3.23
N VAL A 193 -17.05 -8.64 -3.21
CA VAL A 193 -16.99 -9.46 -4.42
C VAL A 193 -18.33 -9.47 -5.17
N ILE A 194 -19.46 -9.58 -4.45
CA ILE A 194 -20.79 -9.52 -5.07
C ILE A 194 -21.04 -8.16 -5.71
N ARG A 195 -20.70 -7.07 -5.02
CA ARG A 195 -20.88 -5.69 -5.52
C ARG A 195 -20.08 -5.41 -6.78
N HIS A 196 -18.87 -5.96 -6.88
CA HIS A 196 -17.93 -5.76 -7.98
C HIS A 196 -17.86 -6.96 -8.95
N ARG A 197 -18.86 -7.84 -8.92
CA ARG A 197 -18.84 -9.08 -9.73
C ARG A 197 -18.69 -8.82 -11.22
N SER A 198 -19.32 -7.76 -11.73
CA SER A 198 -19.18 -7.33 -13.14
C SER A 198 -17.76 -6.90 -13.48
N ASP A 199 -17.09 -6.24 -12.55
CA ASP A 199 -15.74 -5.70 -12.75
C ASP A 199 -14.70 -6.82 -12.76
N PHE A 200 -14.95 -7.90 -12.01
CA PHE A 200 -14.13 -9.10 -11.99
C PHE A 200 -14.43 -10.10 -13.13
N ALA A 201 -15.48 -9.87 -13.92
CA ALA A 201 -15.85 -10.73 -15.04
C ALA A 201 -15.23 -10.31 -16.39
N LEU A 202 -14.42 -9.23 -16.39
CA LEU A 202 -13.72 -8.67 -17.55
C LEU A 202 -12.44 -9.44 -17.88
#